data_AF-A0A329VYB0-F1
#
_entry.id   AF-A0A329VYB0-F1
#
_cell.length_a   1.000
_cell.length_b   1.000
_cell.length_c   1.000
_cell.angle_alpha   90.00
_cell.angle_beta   90.00
_cell.angle_gamma   90.00
#
_symmetry.space_group_name_H-M   'P 1'
#
loop_
_entity.id
_entity.type
_entity.pdbx_description
1 polymer ?
#
loop_
_entity_poly.entity_id
_entity_poly.type
_entity_poly.pdbx_seq_one_letter_code
_entity_poly.pdbx_strand_id
1 'polypeptide(L)'
;MNSKTYLFLNSENIRYNDSDDKADTDYPQSISNDWPGLPIEFQKDIDDVINLNGSLYFFKGSQYLKFDIAKALVIDGPKPIIDEWPGLKGTGFENGIDAATEWVDTKQDVVCFFKGKDCIDYTVSSHTINKKTISDRWGTTGKYAGFSEDLDAVILWKNTAGSIIYFFKDSYYIQYNTKSQVIDSGPSFIQAYWNGVTFKKIQAAISVDIDSLGSEYRSCGGICGSNNKGKHCFQLPHNIKLSLSAYGNTAHQQTIKVYIDDQLVDTLINQSVSSVLGFKSYSSSTGKVCIEIIGDGKPCKLRYAYNTLDEKPGTAIIGASNGGNNNYDDSIVVLIWSQA
;
A
#
# COMPACT_ATOMS: atom_id res chain seq x y z
N MET A 1 -0.38 -2.09 15.51
CA MET A 1 -0.64 -1.47 14.20
C MET A 1 0.71 -1.12 13.64
N ASN A 2 0.98 -1.60 12.44
CA ASN A 2 2.17 -1.26 11.69
C ASN A 2 1.83 -0.02 10.87
N SER A 3 2.04 1.17 11.43
CA SER A 3 1.66 2.42 10.78
C SER A 3 2.88 3.22 10.33
N LYS A 4 2.73 3.90 9.19
CA LYS A 4 3.65 4.92 8.72
C LYS A 4 2.91 6.23 8.60
N THR A 5 3.57 7.31 8.99
CA THR A 5 3.06 8.67 8.80
C THR A 5 3.78 9.32 7.63
N TYR A 6 3.02 9.85 6.68
CA TYR A 6 3.55 10.60 5.54
C TYR A 6 3.37 12.08 5.81
N LEU A 7 4.47 12.83 5.80
CA LEU A 7 4.50 14.28 5.99
C LEU A 7 4.85 14.93 4.66
N PHE A 8 3.98 15.78 4.12
CA PHE A 8 4.15 16.38 2.79
C PHE A 8 4.61 17.84 2.90
N LEU A 9 5.43 18.26 1.95
CA LEU A 9 5.83 19.65 1.75
C LEU A 9 6.20 19.88 0.28
N ASN A 10 5.56 20.85 -0.37
CA ASN A 10 5.74 21.12 -1.81
C ASN A 10 5.51 19.84 -2.64
N SER A 11 6.50 19.39 -3.42
CA SER A 11 6.48 18.19 -4.25
C SER A 11 7.11 16.95 -3.61
N GLU A 12 7.39 17.01 -2.31
CA GLU A 12 8.10 15.95 -1.58
C GLU A 12 7.30 15.49 -0.36
N ASN A 13 7.60 14.27 0.09
CA ASN A 13 7.15 13.76 1.37
C ASN A 13 8.31 13.12 2.16
N ILE A 14 8.14 13.04 3.47
CA ILE A 14 8.93 12.21 4.38
C ILE A 14 8.02 11.09 4.87
N ARG A 15 8.54 9.85 4.88
CA ARG A 15 7.87 8.72 5.53
C ARG A 15 8.45 8.51 6.92
N TYR A 16 7.58 8.56 7.92
CA TYR A 16 7.91 8.41 9.34
C TYR A 16 7.46 7.03 9.83
N ASN A 17 8.38 6.30 10.45
CA ASN A 17 8.07 5.05 11.12
C ASN A 17 7.51 5.32 12.51
N ASP A 18 6.21 5.11 12.68
CA ASP A 18 5.53 5.36 13.96
C ASP A 18 5.98 4.38 15.06
N SER A 19 6.44 3.17 14.67
CA SER A 19 6.91 2.15 15.62
C SER A 19 8.35 2.40 16.09
N ASP A 20 9.20 2.90 15.20
CA ASP A 20 10.59 3.24 15.52
C ASP A 20 10.75 4.68 16.02
N ASP A 21 9.66 5.45 16.01
CA ASP A 21 9.61 6.88 16.31
C ASP A 21 10.69 7.68 15.58
N LYS A 22 10.80 7.44 14.26
CA LYS A 22 11.85 8.03 13.42
C LYS A 22 11.48 8.04 11.93
N ALA A 23 11.91 9.08 11.21
CA ALA A 23 11.89 9.12 9.75
C ALA A 23 12.71 7.98 9.14
N ASP A 24 12.17 7.36 8.08
CA ASP A 24 12.90 6.38 7.27
C ASP A 24 14.12 7.06 6.59
N THR A 25 15.15 6.27 6.27
CA THR A 25 16.32 6.77 5.53
C THR A 25 15.96 7.13 4.09
N ASP A 26 16.78 7.98 3.47
CA ASP A 26 16.65 8.41 2.07
C ASP A 26 15.44 9.30 1.77
N TYR A 27 14.85 9.90 2.81
CA TYR A 27 13.82 10.94 2.73
C TYR A 27 14.39 12.34 3.03
N PRO A 28 13.79 13.44 2.49
CA PRO A 28 12.55 13.48 1.70
C PRO A 28 12.71 12.89 0.29
N GLN A 29 11.60 12.42 -0.28
CA GLN A 29 11.53 11.96 -1.66
C GLN A 29 10.37 12.62 -2.40
N SER A 30 10.38 12.57 -3.73
CA SER A 30 9.25 13.03 -4.52
C SER A 30 7.99 12.26 -4.15
N ILE A 31 6.85 12.96 -4.08
CA ILE A 31 5.54 12.37 -3.81
C ILE A 31 5.23 11.21 -4.77
N SER A 32 5.66 11.31 -6.03
CA SER A 32 5.45 10.26 -7.03
C SER A 32 6.15 8.92 -6.71
N ASN A 33 7.16 8.91 -5.82
CA ASN A 33 7.85 7.68 -5.45
C ASN A 33 7.00 6.84 -4.49
N ASP A 34 6.41 7.45 -3.47
CA ASP A 34 5.54 6.77 -2.52
C ASP A 34 4.09 6.66 -3.00
N TRP A 35 3.66 7.59 -3.86
CA TRP A 35 2.30 7.71 -4.35
C TRP A 35 2.23 7.75 -5.88
N PRO A 36 2.74 6.72 -6.58
CA PRO A 36 2.85 6.71 -8.04
C PRO A 36 1.49 6.75 -8.76
N GLY A 37 0.41 6.38 -8.07
CA GLY A 37 -0.95 6.44 -8.60
C GLY A 37 -1.59 7.84 -8.60
N LEU A 38 -0.99 8.83 -7.93
CA LEU A 38 -1.52 10.20 -7.93
C LEU A 38 -1.30 10.87 -9.30
N PRO A 39 -2.28 11.62 -9.83
CA PRO A 39 -2.09 12.39 -11.04
C PRO A 39 -1.12 13.56 -10.77
N ILE A 40 -0.48 14.08 -11.84
CA ILE A 40 0.61 15.07 -11.76
C ILE A 40 0.23 16.29 -10.91
N GLU A 41 -1.02 16.76 -11.02
CA GLU A 41 -1.55 17.88 -10.27
C GLU A 41 -1.64 17.66 -8.75
N PHE A 42 -1.71 16.41 -8.27
CA PHE A 42 -1.70 16.03 -6.86
C PHE A 42 -0.33 15.53 -6.37
N GLN A 43 0.71 15.56 -7.21
CA GLN A 43 2.08 15.21 -6.82
C GLN A 43 2.87 16.40 -6.25
N LYS A 44 2.20 17.51 -5.96
CA LYS A 44 2.76 18.69 -5.30
C LYS A 44 1.66 19.53 -4.67
N ASP A 45 2.03 20.38 -3.72
CA ASP A 45 1.17 21.41 -3.15
C ASP A 45 -0.17 20.82 -2.67
N ILE A 46 -0.11 19.68 -1.97
CA ILE A 46 -1.28 19.03 -1.34
C ILE A 46 -1.68 19.87 -0.13
N ASP A 47 -2.95 20.23 -0.02
CA ASP A 47 -3.45 21.07 1.07
C ASP A 47 -3.64 20.26 2.36
N ASP A 48 -4.31 19.10 2.31
CA ASP A 48 -4.24 18.10 3.37
C ASP A 48 -4.72 16.72 2.88
N VAL A 49 -4.61 15.70 3.73
CA VAL A 49 -5.06 14.33 3.45
C VAL A 49 -5.72 13.73 4.68
N ILE A 50 -6.89 13.11 4.52
CA ILE A 50 -7.58 12.36 5.59
C ILE A 50 -7.73 10.89 5.22
N ASN A 51 -7.89 10.03 6.23
CA ASN A 51 -8.20 8.62 6.03
C ASN A 51 -9.59 8.30 6.57
N LEU A 52 -10.50 7.97 5.66
CA LEU A 52 -11.90 7.69 5.97
C LEU A 52 -12.35 6.42 5.25
N ASN A 53 -12.82 5.44 6.02
CA ASN A 53 -13.42 4.20 5.53
C ASN A 53 -12.56 3.45 4.49
N GLY A 54 -11.25 3.34 4.75
CA GLY A 54 -10.31 2.63 3.87
C GLY A 54 -9.90 3.40 2.62
N SER A 55 -10.29 4.67 2.49
CA SER A 55 -9.86 5.56 1.43
C SER A 55 -9.11 6.76 2.00
N LEU A 56 -8.10 7.23 1.28
CA LEU A 56 -7.51 8.53 1.52
C LEU A 56 -8.20 9.57 0.63
N TYR A 57 -8.50 10.73 1.20
CA TYR A 57 -9.00 11.88 0.44
C TYR A 57 -7.93 12.95 0.48
N PHE A 58 -7.30 13.19 -0.66
CA PHE A 58 -6.35 14.28 -0.85
C PHE A 58 -7.11 15.53 -1.26
N PHE A 59 -6.79 16.68 -0.65
CA PHE A 59 -7.38 17.98 -0.97
C PHE A 59 -6.34 18.89 -1.62
N LYS A 60 -6.77 19.68 -2.61
CA LYS A 60 -5.96 20.71 -3.25
C LYS A 60 -6.84 21.76 -3.91
N GLY A 61 -6.73 23.01 -3.47
CA GLY A 61 -7.63 24.08 -3.87
C GLY A 61 -9.08 23.66 -3.70
N SER A 62 -9.93 23.95 -4.69
CA SER A 62 -11.34 23.54 -4.67
C SER A 62 -11.57 22.06 -5.02
N GLN A 63 -10.52 21.24 -5.13
CA GLN A 63 -10.61 19.85 -5.60
C GLN A 63 -10.24 18.83 -4.52
N TYR A 64 -10.80 17.63 -4.68
CA TYR A 64 -10.37 16.43 -3.95
C TYR A 64 -10.06 15.27 -4.92
N LEU A 65 -9.32 14.30 -4.41
CA LEU A 65 -9.01 13.02 -5.04
C LEU A 65 -9.23 11.91 -4.02
N LYS A 66 -9.86 10.80 -4.44
CA LYS A 66 -10.09 9.62 -3.59
C LYS A 66 -9.15 8.48 -4.01
N PHE A 67 -8.34 8.05 -3.06
CA PHE A 67 -7.37 6.97 -3.22
C PHE A 67 -7.77 5.78 -2.37
N ASP A 68 -7.90 4.62 -2.98
CA ASP A 68 -8.19 3.36 -2.30
C ASP A 68 -6.91 2.82 -1.66
N ILE A 69 -6.90 2.68 -0.33
CA ILE A 69 -5.70 2.24 0.40
C ILE A 69 -5.33 0.81 0.01
N ALA A 70 -6.31 -0.09 -0.03
CA ALA A 70 -6.06 -1.51 -0.30
C ALA A 70 -5.53 -1.74 -1.72
N LYS A 71 -6.10 -1.03 -2.70
CA LYS A 71 -5.68 -1.12 -4.10
C LYS A 71 -4.49 -0.24 -4.43
N ALA A 72 -4.07 0.64 -3.52
CA ALA A 72 -3.01 1.63 -3.73
C ALA A 72 -3.16 2.44 -5.04
N LEU A 73 -4.38 2.86 -5.37
CA LEU A 73 -4.67 3.62 -6.59
C LEU A 73 -5.79 4.64 -6.42
N VAL A 74 -5.80 5.63 -7.29
CA VAL A 74 -6.87 6.63 -7.38
C VAL A 74 -8.12 5.98 -7.98
N ILE A 75 -9.23 6.04 -7.25
CA ILE A 75 -10.52 5.49 -7.67
C ILE A 75 -11.54 6.56 -8.02
N ASP A 76 -11.32 7.82 -7.61
CA ASP A 76 -12.17 8.94 -8.00
C ASP A 76 -11.42 10.28 -7.94
N GLY A 77 -11.91 11.26 -8.73
CA GLY A 77 -11.32 12.58 -8.84
C GLY A 77 -10.15 12.67 -9.84
N PRO A 78 -9.55 13.87 -10.01
CA PRO A 78 -9.89 15.10 -9.29
C PRO A 78 -11.29 15.65 -9.59
N LYS A 79 -12.04 16.03 -8.55
CA LYS A 79 -13.38 16.60 -8.64
C LYS A 79 -13.55 17.75 -7.63
N PRO A 80 -14.53 18.65 -7.81
CA PRO A 80 -14.86 19.65 -6.81
C PRO A 80 -15.11 19.03 -5.43
N ILE A 81 -14.61 19.66 -4.36
CA ILE A 81 -14.80 19.21 -2.97
C ILE A 81 -16.29 18.94 -2.67
N ILE A 82 -17.18 19.81 -3.16
CA ILE A 82 -18.63 19.75 -2.90
C ILE A 82 -19.32 18.51 -3.51
N ASP A 83 -18.66 17.76 -4.39
CA ASP A 83 -19.24 16.56 -4.98
C ASP A 83 -19.25 15.39 -3.98
N GLU A 84 -18.20 15.24 -3.16
CA GLU A 84 -18.14 14.26 -2.06
C GLU A 84 -18.59 14.88 -0.72
N TRP A 85 -18.41 16.19 -0.56
CA TRP A 85 -18.67 16.92 0.68
C TRP A 85 -19.74 18.00 0.48
N PRO A 86 -20.97 17.65 0.07
CA PRO A 86 -22.00 18.62 -0.32
C PRO A 86 -22.41 19.57 0.81
N GLY A 87 -22.24 19.16 2.08
CA GLY A 87 -22.47 20.03 3.23
C GLY A 87 -21.54 21.24 3.31
N LEU A 88 -20.40 21.23 2.59
CA LEU A 88 -19.46 22.35 2.52
C LEU A 88 -19.87 23.42 1.50
N LYS A 89 -20.91 23.18 0.69
CA LYS A 89 -21.38 24.12 -0.33
C LYS A 89 -21.80 25.46 0.27
N GLY A 90 -21.34 26.56 -0.33
CA GLY A 90 -21.60 27.91 0.15
C GLY A 90 -20.83 28.29 1.41
N THR A 91 -19.89 27.45 1.84
CA THR A 91 -18.92 27.76 2.90
C THR A 91 -17.56 28.10 2.28
N GLY A 92 -16.66 28.74 3.03
CA GLY A 92 -15.30 29.00 2.54
C GLY A 92 -14.48 27.73 2.24
N PHE A 93 -14.91 26.58 2.76
CA PHE A 93 -14.22 25.29 2.63
C PHE A 93 -14.43 24.64 1.25
N GLU A 94 -15.42 25.07 0.47
CA GLU A 94 -15.63 24.56 -0.89
C GLU A 94 -14.49 24.95 -1.85
N ASN A 95 -13.69 25.95 -1.48
CA ASN A 95 -12.61 26.51 -2.30
C ASN A 95 -11.20 26.14 -1.80
N GLY A 96 -11.10 25.27 -0.80
CA GLY A 96 -9.83 24.86 -0.22
C GLY A 96 -9.92 24.62 1.27
N ILE A 97 -9.13 23.67 1.73
CA ILE A 97 -9.01 23.24 3.12
C ILE A 97 -7.60 23.60 3.56
N ASP A 98 -7.42 24.16 4.76
CA ASP A 98 -6.07 24.49 5.24
C ASP A 98 -5.46 23.31 6.00
N ALA A 99 -6.31 22.57 6.73
CA ALA A 99 -5.99 21.29 7.32
C ALA A 99 -7.26 20.46 7.53
N ALA A 100 -7.16 19.15 7.71
CA ALA A 100 -8.27 18.28 8.04
C ALA A 100 -7.84 17.04 8.81
N THR A 101 -8.70 16.54 9.70
CA THR A 101 -8.42 15.31 10.43
C THR A 101 -9.69 14.51 10.70
N GLU A 102 -9.61 13.18 10.60
CA GLU A 102 -10.68 12.32 11.10
C GLU A 102 -10.80 12.40 12.63
N TRP A 103 -12.04 12.44 13.13
CA TRP A 103 -12.30 12.41 14.57
C TRP A 103 -12.56 10.98 15.05
N VAL A 104 -11.85 10.58 16.10
CA VAL A 104 -12.03 9.27 16.73
C VAL A 104 -13.20 9.33 17.71
N ASP A 105 -14.41 9.22 17.18
CA ASP A 105 -15.56 8.78 17.97
C ASP A 105 -15.85 7.28 17.71
N THR A 106 -16.85 6.73 18.40
CA THR A 106 -17.22 5.32 18.28
C THR A 106 -17.75 4.93 16.90
N LYS A 107 -18.01 5.89 16.01
CA LYS A 107 -18.58 5.67 14.67
C LYS A 107 -17.62 6.00 13.53
N GLN A 108 -16.53 6.74 13.78
CA GLN A 108 -15.61 7.26 12.76
C GLN A 108 -16.37 8.00 11.64
N ASP A 109 -17.43 8.71 12.01
CA ASP A 109 -18.39 9.35 11.08
C ASP A 109 -18.19 10.86 11.01
N VAL A 110 -17.15 11.39 11.65
CA VAL A 110 -16.87 12.83 11.71
C VAL A 110 -15.48 13.14 11.19
N VAL A 111 -15.43 14.14 10.31
CA VAL A 111 -14.19 14.76 9.83
C VAL A 111 -14.20 16.20 10.29
N CYS A 112 -13.09 16.66 10.87
CA CYS A 112 -12.89 18.06 11.22
C CYS A 112 -12.12 18.75 10.10
N PHE A 113 -12.72 19.75 9.46
CA PHE A 113 -12.06 20.62 8.47
C PHE A 113 -11.65 21.94 9.12
N PHE A 114 -10.49 22.48 8.75
CA PHE A 114 -9.94 23.73 9.27
C PHE A 114 -9.70 24.72 8.12
N LYS A 115 -10.11 25.97 8.32
CA LYS A 115 -9.85 27.06 7.37
C LYS A 115 -9.85 28.42 8.07
N GLY A 116 -8.76 29.16 7.93
CA GLY A 116 -8.55 30.39 8.68
C GLY A 116 -8.71 30.11 10.18
N LYS A 117 -9.49 30.93 10.86
CA LYS A 117 -9.85 30.76 12.28
C LYS A 117 -11.00 29.77 12.56
N ASP A 118 -11.63 29.25 11.52
CA ASP A 118 -12.84 28.44 11.63
C ASP A 118 -12.53 26.95 11.48
N CYS A 119 -13.33 26.11 12.14
CA CYS A 119 -13.38 24.68 11.88
C CYS A 119 -14.82 24.18 11.75
N ILE A 120 -14.98 23.07 11.04
CA ILE A 120 -16.25 22.39 10.84
C ILE A 120 -16.11 20.94 11.28
N ASP A 121 -16.91 20.52 12.25
CA ASP A 121 -17.20 19.11 12.47
C ASP A 121 -18.22 18.68 11.40
N TYR A 122 -17.78 17.92 10.40
CA TYR A 122 -18.60 17.41 9.30
C TYR A 122 -19.03 15.97 9.58
N THR A 123 -20.33 15.72 9.65
CA THR A 123 -20.86 14.35 9.78
C THR A 123 -21.01 13.73 8.40
N VAL A 124 -20.27 12.66 8.13
CA VAL A 124 -20.18 12.04 6.79
C VAL A 124 -21.52 11.47 6.36
N SER A 125 -22.16 10.67 7.21
CA SER A 125 -23.42 9.98 6.90
C SER A 125 -24.60 10.89 6.55
N SER A 126 -24.69 12.06 7.17
CA SER A 126 -25.77 13.03 6.97
C SER A 126 -25.37 14.27 6.17
N HIS A 127 -24.08 14.44 5.87
CA HIS A 127 -23.50 15.64 5.28
C HIS A 127 -23.85 16.94 6.04
N THR A 128 -24.03 16.85 7.35
CA THR A 128 -24.34 18.01 8.20
C THR A 128 -23.07 18.63 8.75
N ILE A 129 -23.06 19.96 8.86
CA ILE A 129 -21.92 20.72 9.38
C ILE A 129 -22.24 21.34 10.74
N ASN A 130 -21.26 21.33 11.64
CA ASN A 130 -21.27 22.12 12.87
C ASN A 130 -20.03 23.02 12.90
N LYS A 131 -20.23 24.31 12.58
CA LYS A 131 -19.15 25.30 12.47
C LYS A 131 -18.83 25.94 13.83
N LYS A 132 -17.55 26.04 14.17
CA LYS A 132 -17.01 26.70 15.36
C LYS A 132 -15.73 27.46 15.01
N THR A 133 -15.21 28.25 15.95
CA THR A 133 -13.81 28.70 15.86
C THR A 133 -12.87 27.57 16.31
N ILE A 134 -11.63 27.57 15.83
CA ILE A 134 -10.62 26.60 16.25
C ILE A 134 -10.38 26.70 17.76
N SER A 135 -10.24 27.92 18.29
CA SER A 135 -10.04 28.17 19.72
C SER A 135 -11.15 27.60 20.59
N ASP A 136 -12.41 27.78 20.20
CA ASP A 136 -13.56 27.29 20.97
C ASP A 136 -13.69 25.77 20.92
N ARG A 137 -13.42 25.15 19.76
CA ARG A 137 -13.57 23.70 19.58
C ARG A 137 -12.42 22.90 20.20
N TRP A 138 -11.21 23.44 20.17
CA TRP A 138 -9.97 22.72 20.49
C TRP A 138 -9.23 23.27 21.71
N GLY A 139 -9.69 24.39 22.27
CA GLY A 139 -9.08 24.99 23.45
C GLY A 139 -7.71 25.62 23.17
N THR A 140 -7.43 26.04 21.93
CA THR A 140 -6.15 26.66 21.52
C THR A 140 -6.01 28.11 22.01
N THR A 141 -6.32 28.37 23.28
CA THR A 141 -6.27 29.69 23.91
C THR A 141 -4.99 29.88 24.73
N GLY A 142 -4.74 31.11 25.21
CA GLY A 142 -3.60 31.42 26.07
C GLY A 142 -2.27 31.03 25.43
N LYS A 143 -1.52 30.10 26.04
CA LYS A 143 -0.23 29.64 25.52
C LYS A 143 -0.29 28.95 24.15
N TYR A 144 -1.47 28.54 23.68
CA TYR A 144 -1.67 27.87 22.40
C TYR A 144 -2.30 28.77 21.32
N ALA A 145 -2.44 30.08 21.59
CA ALA A 145 -3.13 31.02 20.69
C ALA A 145 -2.59 31.01 19.24
N GLY A 146 -1.31 30.71 19.03
CA GLY A 146 -0.71 30.58 17.70
C GLY A 146 -1.28 29.46 16.83
N PHE A 147 -2.06 28.52 17.41
CA PHE A 147 -2.73 27.43 16.70
C PHE A 147 -4.24 27.67 16.55
N SER A 148 -4.68 28.94 16.63
CA SER A 148 -6.09 29.31 16.51
C SER A 148 -6.53 29.66 15.09
N GLU A 149 -5.60 29.74 14.14
CA GLU A 149 -5.88 30.06 12.75
C GLU A 149 -4.79 29.56 11.82
N ASP A 150 -5.12 29.42 10.53
CA ASP A 150 -4.20 29.12 9.43
C ASP A 150 -3.27 27.93 9.71
N LEU A 151 -3.84 26.86 10.27
CA LEU A 151 -3.12 25.61 10.56
C LEU A 151 -2.55 25.06 9.26
N ASP A 152 -1.35 24.48 9.34
CA ASP A 152 -0.68 23.98 8.15
C ASP A 152 -0.92 22.49 7.90
N ALA A 153 -1.20 21.71 8.94
CA ALA A 153 -1.61 20.31 8.84
C ALA A 153 -2.19 19.86 10.19
N VAL A 154 -3.15 18.93 10.17
CA VAL A 154 -3.67 18.31 11.40
C VAL A 154 -3.81 16.81 11.20
N ILE A 155 -3.05 16.01 11.96
CA ILE A 155 -3.01 14.55 11.76
C ILE A 155 -3.53 13.81 12.98
N LEU A 156 -4.44 12.85 12.73
CA LEU A 156 -4.71 11.79 13.67
C LEU A 156 -3.59 10.75 13.58
N TRP A 157 -2.77 10.66 14.62
CA TRP A 157 -1.66 9.74 14.67
C TRP A 157 -2.12 8.35 15.13
N LYS A 158 -2.02 7.35 14.25
CA LYS A 158 -2.57 5.98 14.46
C LYS A 158 -1.59 5.03 15.15
N ASN A 159 -0.90 5.50 16.19
CA ASN A 159 0.02 4.68 16.98
C ASN A 159 -0.74 3.72 17.94
N THR A 160 -0.13 2.58 18.22
CA THR A 160 -0.55 1.55 19.19
C THR A 160 -0.86 2.05 20.60
N ALA A 161 -0.34 3.21 21.02
CA ALA A 161 -0.50 3.75 22.37
C ALA A 161 -1.82 4.54 22.62
N GLY A 162 -2.57 4.86 21.56
CA GLY A 162 -3.83 5.62 21.65
C GLY A 162 -3.95 6.70 20.58
N SER A 163 -5.12 7.33 20.52
CA SER A 163 -5.45 8.36 19.53
C SER A 163 -4.94 9.74 19.98
N ILE A 164 -3.93 10.24 19.27
CA ILE A 164 -3.37 11.58 19.46
C ILE A 164 -3.60 12.36 18.17
N ILE A 165 -3.97 13.64 18.29
CA ILE A 165 -4.04 14.56 17.16
C ILE A 165 -2.91 15.58 17.29
N TYR A 166 -2.08 15.69 16.26
CA TYR A 166 -1.06 16.73 16.18
C TYR A 166 -1.55 17.87 15.30
N PHE A 167 -1.39 19.09 15.78
CA PHE A 167 -1.64 20.31 15.02
C PHE A 167 -0.28 20.90 14.67
N PHE A 168 -0.04 21.17 13.39
CA PHE A 168 1.18 21.80 12.91
C PHE A 168 0.91 23.25 12.52
N LYS A 169 1.81 24.13 12.95
CA LYS A 169 1.84 25.53 12.56
C LYS A 169 3.28 26.02 12.51
N ASP A 170 3.66 26.53 11.34
CA ASP A 170 5.00 26.93 10.98
C ASP A 170 6.01 25.81 11.33
N SER A 171 6.93 26.07 12.26
CA SER A 171 7.93 25.11 12.71
C SER A 171 7.58 24.38 13.99
N TYR A 172 6.33 24.53 14.45
CA TYR A 172 5.87 24.04 15.74
C TYR A 172 4.71 23.06 15.59
N TYR A 173 4.54 22.26 16.64
CA TYR A 173 3.33 21.47 16.82
C TYR A 173 2.81 21.56 18.25
N ILE A 174 1.53 21.27 18.43
CA ILE A 174 0.91 20.93 19.70
C ILE A 174 0.27 19.55 19.61
N GLN A 175 0.11 18.91 20.77
CA GLN A 175 -0.47 17.58 20.89
C GLN A 175 -1.82 17.67 21.60
N TYR A 176 -2.86 17.17 20.94
CA TYR A 176 -4.18 17.02 21.50
C TYR A 176 -4.45 15.54 21.79
N ASN A 177 -4.80 15.25 23.04
CA ASN A 177 -5.11 13.90 23.48
C ASN A 177 -6.61 13.67 23.39
N THR A 178 -7.05 12.76 22.52
CA THR A 178 -8.49 12.58 22.27
C THR A 178 -9.21 11.89 23.43
N LYS A 179 -8.48 11.18 24.31
CA LYS A 179 -9.06 10.51 25.49
C LYS A 179 -9.39 11.52 26.59
N SER A 180 -8.44 12.41 26.90
CA SER A 180 -8.63 13.45 27.92
C SER A 180 -9.26 14.73 27.35
N GLN A 181 -9.33 14.85 26.03
CA GLN A 181 -9.90 15.99 25.29
C GLN A 181 -9.20 17.33 25.58
N VAL A 182 -7.89 17.29 25.84
CA VAL A 182 -7.08 18.48 26.13
C VAL A 182 -5.79 18.50 25.32
N ILE A 183 -5.23 19.70 25.15
CA ILE A 183 -3.87 19.90 24.65
C ILE A 183 -2.91 19.67 25.82
N ASP A 184 -2.20 18.55 25.82
CA ASP A 184 -1.32 18.13 26.92
C ASP A 184 0.18 18.30 26.60
N SER A 185 0.56 18.63 25.37
CA SER A 185 1.96 18.93 24.99
C SER A 185 2.09 20.03 23.93
N GLY A 186 3.27 20.65 23.90
CA GLY A 186 3.63 21.77 23.02
C GLY A 186 3.31 23.17 23.59
N PRO A 187 3.52 24.25 22.81
CA PRO A 187 4.13 24.24 21.47
C PRO A 187 5.59 23.80 21.50
N SER A 188 5.96 22.88 20.61
CA SER A 188 7.32 22.34 20.49
C SER A 188 7.77 22.38 19.04
N PHE A 189 9.08 22.56 18.80
CA PHE A 189 9.62 22.43 17.45
C PHE A 189 9.34 21.04 16.89
N ILE A 190 9.00 20.94 15.60
CA ILE A 190 8.74 19.65 14.93
C ILE A 190 9.88 18.66 15.19
N GLN A 191 11.12 19.08 15.00
CA GLN A 191 12.31 18.23 15.14
C GLN A 191 12.64 17.86 16.60
N ALA A 192 11.95 18.42 17.60
CA ALA A 192 12.15 18.05 18.99
C ALA A 192 11.55 16.67 19.33
N TYR A 193 10.59 16.21 18.54
CA TYR A 193 9.93 14.91 18.74
C TYR A 193 9.90 14.07 17.46
N TRP A 194 9.61 14.68 16.31
CA TRP A 194 9.56 13.98 15.03
C TRP A 194 10.98 13.69 14.55
N ASN A 195 11.60 12.64 15.10
CA ASN A 195 13.02 12.36 14.93
C ASN A 195 13.37 12.10 13.46
N GLY A 196 14.38 12.79 12.94
CA GLY A 196 14.82 12.64 11.55
C GLY A 196 13.95 13.36 10.52
N VAL A 197 12.85 14.02 10.93
CA VAL A 197 12.10 14.91 10.03
C VAL A 197 12.93 16.15 9.75
N THR A 198 13.27 16.37 8.48
CA THR A 198 14.10 17.50 8.04
C THR A 198 13.28 18.72 7.63
N PHE A 199 11.99 18.54 7.35
CA PHE A 199 11.07 19.63 7.04
C PHE A 199 10.91 20.58 8.23
N LYS A 200 11.03 21.89 7.96
CA LYS A 200 10.80 22.95 8.95
C LYS A 200 9.32 23.32 9.10
N LYS A 201 8.47 22.79 8.23
CA LYS A 201 7.03 23.03 8.16
C LYS A 201 6.40 21.78 7.54
N ILE A 202 5.25 21.38 8.05
CA ILE A 202 4.44 20.31 7.47
C ILE A 202 3.24 20.95 6.79
N GLN A 203 3.00 20.65 5.52
CA GLN A 203 1.90 21.23 4.73
C GLN A 203 0.69 20.29 4.63
N ALA A 204 0.91 18.99 4.77
CA ALA A 204 -0.15 18.00 4.88
C ALA A 204 0.42 16.79 5.61
N ALA A 205 -0.42 16.00 6.26
CA ALA A 205 0.06 14.82 6.97
C ALA A 205 -1.01 13.73 7.10
N ILE A 206 -0.61 12.47 6.89
CA ILE A 206 -1.52 11.33 7.10
C ILE A 206 -0.82 10.10 7.67
N SER A 207 -1.46 9.44 8.62
CA SER A 207 -1.03 8.15 9.19
C SER A 207 -1.80 7.01 8.54
N VAL A 208 -1.08 6.04 7.99
CA VAL A 208 -1.62 4.93 7.22
C VAL A 208 -1.14 3.61 7.83
N ASP A 209 -2.06 2.66 7.97
CA ASP A 209 -1.72 1.27 8.28
C ASP A 209 -1.10 0.63 7.02
N ILE A 210 0.20 0.32 7.10
CA ILE A 210 0.93 -0.21 5.95
C ILE A 210 0.63 -1.67 5.68
N ASP A 211 0.02 -2.40 6.61
CA ASP A 211 -0.47 -3.75 6.34
C ASP A 211 -1.71 -3.69 5.41
N SER A 212 -2.41 -2.55 5.38
CA SER A 212 -3.54 -2.30 4.50
C SER A 212 -3.14 -1.68 3.16
N LEU A 213 -2.14 -0.79 3.15
CA LEU A 213 -1.70 -0.07 1.95
C LEU A 213 -1.17 -1.03 0.88
N GLY A 214 -1.87 -1.11 -0.24
CA GLY A 214 -1.52 -2.01 -1.34
C GLY A 214 -1.71 -3.49 -1.01
N SER A 215 -2.48 -3.83 0.02
CA SER A 215 -2.80 -5.22 0.38
C SER A 215 -3.52 -5.99 -0.75
N GLU A 216 -4.25 -5.29 -1.61
CA GLU A 216 -4.84 -5.81 -2.85
C GLU A 216 -4.03 -5.42 -4.11
N TYR A 217 -3.00 -4.57 -3.95
CA TYR A 217 -2.15 -4.10 -5.04
C TYR A 217 -1.25 -5.21 -5.53
N ARG A 218 -1.68 -5.87 -6.61
CA ARG A 218 -0.91 -6.91 -7.30
C ARG A 218 0.10 -6.25 -8.24
N SER A 219 1.22 -5.73 -7.72
CA SER A 219 2.25 -5.08 -8.56
C SER A 219 3.16 -6.03 -9.36
N CYS A 220 2.92 -7.34 -9.29
CA CYS A 220 3.33 -8.29 -10.34
C CYS A 220 2.26 -9.39 -10.38
N GLY A 221 1.34 -9.34 -11.35
CA GLY A 221 0.13 -10.17 -11.45
C GLY A 221 0.38 -11.69 -11.52
N GLY A 222 0.75 -12.29 -10.38
CA GLY A 222 1.02 -13.71 -10.26
C GLY A 222 0.14 -14.44 -9.23
N ILE A 223 -0.01 -15.74 -9.43
CA ILE A 223 -0.66 -16.69 -8.54
C ILE A 223 0.42 -17.56 -7.90
N CYS A 224 0.44 -17.65 -6.57
CA CYS A 224 1.30 -18.59 -5.86
C CYS A 224 0.47 -19.66 -5.14
N GLY A 225 1.09 -20.80 -4.88
CA GLY A 225 0.42 -21.87 -4.15
C GLY A 225 1.35 -23.02 -3.80
N SER A 226 0.77 -24.02 -3.13
CA SER A 226 1.46 -25.26 -2.79
C SER A 226 0.66 -26.48 -3.22
N ASN A 227 1.35 -27.60 -3.46
CA ASN A 227 0.73 -28.86 -3.80
C ASN A 227 1.57 -30.03 -3.28
N ASN A 228 1.01 -30.80 -2.35
CA ASN A 228 1.69 -31.92 -1.71
C ASN A 228 1.46 -33.27 -2.41
N LYS A 229 0.81 -33.27 -3.58
CA LYS A 229 0.56 -34.47 -4.41
C LYS A 229 1.60 -34.62 -5.53
N GLY A 230 2.62 -33.76 -5.59
CA GLY A 230 3.69 -33.82 -6.58
C GLY A 230 3.31 -33.45 -8.00
N LYS A 231 2.06 -33.03 -8.28
CA LYS A 231 1.61 -32.62 -9.62
C LYS A 231 0.80 -31.34 -9.56
N HIS A 232 1.19 -30.33 -10.35
CA HIS A 232 0.44 -29.09 -10.49
C HIS A 232 0.17 -28.77 -11.97
N CYS A 233 -0.99 -28.18 -12.26
CA CYS A 233 -1.42 -27.84 -13.62
C CYS A 233 -1.64 -26.33 -13.73
N PHE A 234 -1.12 -25.75 -14.79
CA PHE A 234 -1.35 -24.38 -15.21
C PHE A 234 -2.29 -24.35 -16.40
N GLN A 235 -3.08 -23.28 -16.46
CA GLN A 235 -3.89 -22.94 -17.62
C GLN A 235 -3.24 -21.75 -18.31
N LEU A 236 -2.50 -22.03 -19.38
CA LEU A 236 -1.89 -21.02 -20.25
C LEU A 236 -2.90 -20.58 -21.32
N PRO A 237 -2.59 -19.52 -22.11
CA PRO A 237 -3.39 -19.19 -23.29
C PRO A 237 -3.50 -20.35 -24.28
N HIS A 238 -4.58 -20.36 -25.08
CA HIS A 238 -4.76 -21.35 -26.14
C HIS A 238 -3.70 -21.20 -27.24
N ASN A 239 -3.39 -22.30 -27.94
CA ASN A 239 -2.44 -22.34 -29.06
C ASN A 239 -1.06 -21.73 -28.73
N ILE A 240 -0.52 -22.07 -27.56
CA ILE A 240 0.70 -21.47 -27.03
C ILE A 240 1.93 -22.35 -27.28
N LYS A 241 3.06 -21.70 -27.55
CA LYS A 241 4.40 -22.30 -27.49
C LYS A 241 5.03 -21.95 -26.16
N LEU A 242 5.57 -22.95 -25.48
CA LEU A 242 6.26 -22.79 -24.20
C LEU A 242 7.62 -23.48 -24.25
N SER A 243 8.54 -22.98 -23.44
CA SER A 243 9.82 -23.63 -23.16
C SER A 243 9.92 -23.95 -21.68
N LEU A 244 10.44 -25.13 -21.36
CA LEU A 244 10.71 -25.58 -20.02
C LEU A 244 12.22 -25.79 -19.86
N SER A 245 12.75 -25.32 -18.74
CA SER A 245 14.06 -25.73 -18.22
C SER A 245 13.89 -26.19 -16.78
N ALA A 246 14.82 -27.00 -16.29
CA ALA A 246 14.82 -27.41 -14.90
C ALA A 246 16.23 -27.47 -14.34
N TYR A 247 16.38 -27.03 -13.10
CA TYR A 247 17.59 -27.14 -12.31
C TYR A 247 17.40 -28.22 -11.27
N GLY A 248 18.40 -29.09 -11.11
CA GLY A 248 18.46 -30.08 -10.04
C GLY A 248 19.57 -29.73 -9.07
N ASN A 249 19.26 -29.80 -7.78
CA ASN A 249 20.17 -29.46 -6.71
C ASN A 249 20.13 -30.52 -5.59
N THR A 250 20.00 -31.78 -5.97
CA THR A 250 19.89 -32.88 -5.03
C THR A 250 20.68 -34.09 -5.52
N ALA A 251 21.24 -34.85 -4.58
CA ALA A 251 21.93 -36.11 -4.88
C ALA A 251 20.95 -37.25 -5.23
N HIS A 252 19.67 -37.02 -4.97
CA HIS A 252 18.57 -37.93 -5.23
C HIS A 252 18.06 -37.80 -6.66
N GLN A 253 17.62 -38.90 -7.27
CA GLN A 253 17.04 -38.82 -8.60
C GLN A 253 15.69 -38.08 -8.56
N GLN A 254 15.58 -37.01 -9.34
CA GLN A 254 14.35 -36.27 -9.58
C GLN A 254 13.83 -36.61 -10.98
N THR A 255 12.56 -36.97 -11.06
CA THR A 255 11.86 -37.25 -12.32
C THR A 255 10.79 -36.21 -12.53
N ILE A 256 10.91 -35.42 -13.60
CA ILE A 256 9.97 -34.37 -13.98
C ILE A 256 9.18 -34.87 -15.19
N LYS A 257 7.89 -35.16 -14.99
CA LYS A 257 6.97 -35.55 -16.06
C LYS A 257 6.21 -34.32 -16.55
N VAL A 258 6.25 -34.11 -17.86
CA VAL A 258 5.61 -32.97 -18.53
C VAL A 258 4.37 -33.47 -19.25
N TYR A 259 3.21 -32.93 -18.87
CA TYR A 259 1.95 -33.23 -19.53
C TYR A 259 1.46 -31.99 -20.28
N ILE A 260 1.06 -32.17 -21.53
CA ILE A 260 0.48 -31.14 -22.39
C ILE A 260 -0.86 -31.64 -22.90
N ASP A 261 -1.92 -30.84 -22.76
CA ASP A 261 -3.29 -31.19 -23.17
C ASP A 261 -3.70 -32.58 -22.65
N ASP A 262 -3.42 -32.83 -21.35
CA ASP A 262 -3.66 -34.09 -20.62
C ASP A 262 -2.86 -35.32 -21.09
N GLN A 263 -1.96 -35.18 -22.05
CA GLN A 263 -1.06 -36.25 -22.52
C GLN A 263 0.33 -36.12 -21.89
N LEU A 264 0.93 -37.23 -21.45
CA LEU A 264 2.33 -37.26 -21.05
C LEU A 264 3.21 -37.13 -22.30
N VAL A 265 3.93 -36.03 -22.44
CA VAL A 265 4.74 -35.74 -23.64
C VAL A 265 6.24 -35.88 -23.42
N ASP A 266 6.71 -35.75 -22.17
CA ASP A 266 8.13 -35.89 -21.85
C ASP A 266 8.35 -36.34 -20.40
N THR A 267 9.50 -36.98 -20.17
CA THR A 267 9.98 -37.37 -18.84
C THR A 267 11.46 -36.99 -18.75
N LEU A 268 11.75 -35.97 -17.95
CA LEU A 268 13.09 -35.47 -17.70
C LEU A 268 13.63 -36.08 -16.42
N ILE A 269 14.88 -36.53 -16.47
CA ILE A 269 15.56 -37.12 -15.32
C ILE A 269 16.71 -36.21 -14.95
N ASN A 270 16.74 -35.79 -13.68
CA ASN A 270 17.86 -35.09 -13.09
C ASN A 270 18.47 -35.95 -11.97
N GLN A 271 19.77 -36.22 -12.06
CA GLN A 271 20.52 -37.07 -11.13
C GLN A 271 21.80 -36.39 -10.61
N SER A 272 21.99 -35.09 -10.89
CA SER A 272 23.25 -34.40 -10.59
C SER A 272 23.00 -33.12 -9.83
N VAL A 273 23.74 -32.95 -8.74
CA VAL A 273 23.77 -31.71 -7.95
C VAL A 273 24.25 -30.57 -8.85
N SER A 274 23.56 -29.44 -8.77
CA SER A 274 23.85 -28.23 -9.54
C SER A 274 23.83 -28.41 -11.07
N SER A 275 22.90 -29.20 -11.59
CA SER A 275 22.78 -29.43 -13.03
C SER A 275 21.56 -28.73 -13.63
N VAL A 276 21.77 -28.06 -14.76
CA VAL A 276 20.72 -27.41 -15.55
C VAL A 276 20.36 -28.31 -16.73
N LEU A 277 19.08 -28.67 -16.84
CA LEU A 277 18.50 -29.22 -18.06
C LEU A 277 18.28 -28.07 -19.04
N GLY A 278 18.84 -28.20 -20.25
CA GLY A 278 18.62 -27.22 -21.32
C GLY A 278 17.14 -27.02 -21.65
N PHE A 279 16.83 -25.93 -22.36
CA PHE A 279 15.45 -25.63 -22.72
C PHE A 279 14.88 -26.67 -23.69
N LYS A 280 13.71 -27.21 -23.36
CA LYS A 280 12.87 -27.97 -24.27
C LYS A 280 11.60 -27.21 -24.59
N SER A 281 11.18 -27.24 -25.85
CA SER A 281 10.00 -26.53 -26.31
C SER A 281 8.83 -27.46 -26.54
N TYR A 282 7.63 -26.98 -26.20
CA TYR A 282 6.36 -27.70 -26.35
C TYR A 282 5.33 -26.78 -26.99
N SER A 283 4.27 -27.36 -27.53
CA SER A 283 3.12 -26.64 -28.06
C SER A 283 1.84 -27.22 -27.47
N SER A 284 0.96 -26.36 -26.98
CA SER A 284 -0.32 -26.74 -26.38
C SER A 284 -1.46 -26.05 -27.12
N SER A 285 -2.45 -26.84 -27.54
CA SER A 285 -3.65 -26.33 -28.21
C SER A 285 -4.62 -25.72 -27.20
N THR A 286 -4.79 -26.35 -26.04
CA THR A 286 -5.74 -25.91 -25.00
C THR A 286 -5.12 -24.99 -23.95
N GLY A 287 -3.79 -24.85 -23.95
CA GLY A 287 -3.03 -24.15 -22.91
C GLY A 287 -2.83 -24.95 -21.62
N LYS A 288 -3.39 -26.16 -21.49
CA LYS A 288 -3.28 -26.96 -20.28
C LYS A 288 -1.91 -27.65 -20.19
N VAL A 289 -1.13 -27.27 -19.18
CA VAL A 289 0.20 -27.82 -18.92
C VAL A 289 0.30 -28.30 -17.48
N CYS A 290 0.63 -29.57 -17.27
CA CYS A 290 0.86 -30.10 -15.92
C CYS A 290 2.29 -30.58 -15.75
N ILE A 291 2.89 -30.25 -14.61
CA ILE A 291 4.21 -30.71 -14.21
C ILE A 291 4.06 -31.60 -12.98
N GLU A 292 4.57 -32.82 -13.09
CA GLU A 292 4.67 -33.76 -11.97
C GLU A 292 6.13 -34.01 -11.63
N ILE A 293 6.50 -33.88 -10.36
CA ILE A 293 7.87 -34.04 -9.88
C ILE A 293 7.90 -35.13 -8.81
N ILE A 294 8.73 -36.14 -9.06
CA ILE A 294 8.91 -37.33 -8.22
C ILE A 294 10.37 -37.38 -7.77
N GLY A 295 10.60 -37.40 -6.46
CA GLY A 295 11.92 -37.55 -5.84
C GLY A 295 11.97 -38.84 -5.05
N ASP A 296 13.03 -39.65 -5.25
CA ASP A 296 13.21 -40.95 -4.58
C ASP A 296 11.98 -41.88 -4.68
N GLY A 297 11.32 -41.85 -5.85
CA GLY A 297 10.12 -42.66 -6.11
C GLY A 297 8.85 -42.18 -5.41
N LYS A 298 8.86 -41.02 -4.75
CA LYS A 298 7.70 -40.42 -4.08
C LYS A 298 7.34 -39.05 -4.67
N PRO A 299 6.05 -38.65 -4.66
CA PRO A 299 5.66 -37.31 -5.07
C PRO A 299 6.34 -36.24 -4.22
N CYS A 300 6.96 -35.25 -4.87
CA CYS A 300 7.55 -34.12 -4.16
C CYS A 300 6.47 -33.17 -3.61
N LYS A 301 6.82 -32.41 -2.57
CA LYS A 301 6.04 -31.24 -2.19
C LYS A 301 6.40 -30.09 -3.12
N LEU A 302 5.41 -29.46 -3.72
CA LEU A 302 5.60 -28.36 -4.66
C LEU A 302 5.22 -27.03 -4.04
N ARG A 303 6.04 -26.01 -4.32
CA ARG A 303 5.65 -24.60 -4.26
C ARG A 303 5.77 -24.02 -5.65
N TYR A 304 4.80 -23.21 -6.05
CA TYR A 304 4.82 -22.62 -7.37
C TYR A 304 4.42 -21.15 -7.33
N ALA A 305 4.93 -20.43 -8.31
CA ALA A 305 4.54 -19.08 -8.66
C ALA A 305 4.32 -19.02 -10.17
N TYR A 306 3.20 -18.44 -10.59
CA TYR A 306 2.82 -18.25 -11.98
C TYR A 306 2.60 -16.76 -12.19
N ASN A 307 3.18 -16.14 -13.21
CA ASN A 307 3.08 -14.72 -13.48
C ASN A 307 2.86 -14.48 -14.96
N THR A 308 1.86 -13.66 -15.29
CA THR A 308 1.64 -13.14 -16.64
C THR A 308 1.94 -11.65 -16.65
N LEU A 309 2.96 -11.26 -17.40
CA LEU A 309 3.24 -9.86 -17.71
C LEU A 309 2.24 -9.44 -18.79
N ASP A 310 1.30 -8.55 -18.46
CA ASP A 310 0.27 -8.03 -19.38
C ASP A 310 -0.44 -9.11 -20.22
N GLU A 311 -0.74 -10.24 -19.57
CA GLU A 311 -1.38 -11.44 -20.15
C GLU A 311 -0.58 -12.19 -21.24
N LYS A 312 0.64 -11.76 -21.65
CA LYS A 312 1.19 -12.17 -22.97
C LYS A 312 2.63 -12.68 -23.04
N PRO A 313 3.63 -12.20 -22.30
CA PRO A 313 4.72 -13.06 -21.86
C PRO A 313 4.50 -13.49 -20.41
N GLY A 314 4.83 -14.73 -20.09
CA GLY A 314 4.67 -15.22 -18.73
C GLY A 314 5.68 -16.26 -18.35
N THR A 315 5.80 -16.43 -17.04
CA THR A 315 6.68 -17.41 -16.43
C THR A 315 5.93 -18.18 -15.36
N ALA A 316 6.25 -19.46 -15.22
CA ALA A 316 5.85 -20.25 -14.08
C ALA A 316 7.09 -20.93 -13.50
N ILE A 317 7.25 -20.86 -12.19
CA ILE A 317 8.35 -21.46 -11.46
C ILE A 317 7.76 -22.44 -10.47
N ILE A 318 8.29 -23.66 -10.44
CA ILE A 318 7.96 -24.69 -9.45
C ILE A 318 9.23 -25.05 -8.70
N GLY A 319 9.26 -24.85 -7.39
CA GLY A 319 10.23 -25.45 -6.48
C GLY A 319 9.70 -26.76 -5.92
N ALA A 320 10.52 -27.79 -5.89
CA ALA A 320 10.20 -29.10 -5.36
C ALA A 320 11.05 -29.42 -4.13
N SER A 321 10.44 -30.08 -3.15
CA SER A 321 11.15 -30.70 -2.02
C SER A 321 10.80 -32.18 -1.91
N ASN A 322 11.80 -33.03 -1.70
CA ASN A 322 11.63 -34.46 -1.38
C ASN A 322 11.11 -34.69 0.05
N GLY A 323 10.89 -33.62 0.84
CA GLY A 323 10.20 -33.65 2.12
C GLY A 323 11.09 -33.79 3.35
N GLY A 324 12.42 -33.91 3.19
CA GLY A 324 13.36 -33.97 4.32
C GLY A 324 13.44 -32.65 5.09
N ASN A 325 13.62 -31.52 4.38
CA ASN A 325 13.90 -30.21 4.99
C ASN A 325 12.92 -29.08 4.56
N ASN A 326 11.93 -29.35 3.69
CA ASN A 326 10.95 -28.36 3.16
C ASN A 326 11.58 -27.05 2.63
N ASN A 327 12.78 -27.12 2.11
CA ASN A 327 13.56 -26.00 1.54
C ASN A 327 13.23 -25.73 0.06
N TYR A 328 12.49 -26.63 -0.62
CA TYR A 328 12.00 -26.48 -2.01
C TYR A 328 13.08 -26.15 -3.05
N ASP A 329 14.32 -26.53 -2.76
CA ASP A 329 15.51 -26.28 -3.55
C ASP A 329 16.00 -27.54 -4.27
N ASP A 330 15.47 -28.73 -3.98
CA ASP A 330 15.89 -30.00 -4.58
C ASP A 330 15.78 -29.98 -6.12
N SER A 331 14.73 -29.35 -6.63
CA SER A 331 14.61 -29.05 -8.05
C SER A 331 13.77 -27.79 -8.29
N ILE A 332 14.15 -27.01 -9.30
CA ILE A 332 13.40 -25.85 -9.78
C ILE A 332 13.04 -26.10 -11.23
N VAL A 333 11.76 -26.01 -11.58
CA VAL A 333 11.28 -26.06 -12.96
C VAL A 333 10.83 -24.66 -13.35
N VAL A 334 11.32 -24.17 -14.49
CA VAL A 334 10.93 -22.88 -15.06
C VAL A 334 10.25 -23.11 -16.40
N LEU A 335 9.02 -22.64 -16.50
CA LEU A 335 8.23 -22.53 -17.70
C LEU A 335 8.28 -21.07 -18.16
N ILE A 336 8.59 -20.84 -19.43
CA ILE A 336 8.52 -19.53 -20.08
C ILE A 336 7.70 -19.65 -21.35
N TRP A 337 6.84 -18.66 -21.61
CA TRP A 337 6.13 -18.55 -22.88
C TRP A 337 6.03 -17.09 -23.29
N SER A 338 5.96 -16.90 -24.60
CA SER A 338 5.63 -15.63 -25.23
C SER A 338 4.53 -15.90 -26.25
N GLN A 339 3.55 -15.01 -26.37
CA GLN A 339 2.72 -15.02 -27.58
C GLN A 339 3.59 -14.74 -28.81
N ALA A 340 3.32 -15.47 -29.89
CA ALA A 340 3.83 -15.14 -31.22
C ALA A 340 2.96 -14.05 -31.85
#